data_AF-A0A933ICG0-F1
#
_entry.id   AF-A0A933ICG0-F1
#
_cell.length_a   1.000
_cell.length_b   1.000
_cell.length_c   1.000
_cell.angle_alpha   90.00
_cell.angle_beta   90.00
_cell.angle_gamma   90.00
#
_symmetry.space_group_name_H-M   'P 1'
#
loop_
_entity.id
_entity.type
_entity.pdbx_description
1 polymer ?
#
loop_
_entity_poly.entity_id
_entity_poly.type
_entity_poly.pdbx_seq_one_letter_code
_entity_poly.pdbx_strand_id
1 'polypeptide(L)'
;MECRKAVSLFENGFPMREISEICNVPQKEIESFLKKHYQLQRYFASSTHRQDEEHESARASSKSDIVEKINRAKDLYETHYSICKVAEIMNITRERVRQLLVEGERLGLCRDIPIKDRKIKLLRRYSKKDIIASIQRNITQEKVCRELRITPQSSFFLMSQYGIVWKMINKGRLIASIQRNYSKKKVCKELRIVPQSLNYLINFYGIDWRLIQGGIRKGKCLGKYYRIVKKLKRHPHSDELIGKPGSLYSSIIRNWGSLAAFRKINKIKKPPPRYNHCRPILRKVKKINRVKDIVLKHGLVDMSTIARISKIKQQSLYQYLTLLRKLGFIGFTGSRQKRKYKIIKKNDVSLGELFPQ
;
A
#
# COMPACT_ATOMS: atom_id res chain seq x y z
N MET A 1 -12.33 43.43 -63.19
CA MET A 1 -12.49 44.89 -62.94
C MET A 1 -12.79 45.21 -61.46
N GLU A 2 -13.10 44.21 -60.62
CA GLU A 2 -13.55 44.40 -59.23
C GLU A 2 -12.43 44.69 -58.21
N CYS A 3 -11.19 44.25 -58.47
CA CYS A 3 -10.08 44.42 -57.53
C CYS A 3 -9.71 45.89 -57.25
N ARG A 4 -9.84 46.80 -58.22
CA ARG A 4 -9.55 48.23 -58.02
C ARG A 4 -10.58 48.92 -57.11
N LYS A 5 -11.83 48.45 -57.15
CA LYS A 5 -12.92 48.95 -56.30
C LYS A 5 -12.74 48.52 -54.85
N ALA A 6 -12.35 47.26 -54.61
CA ALA A 6 -12.04 46.77 -53.28
C ALA A 6 -10.86 47.52 -52.63
N VAL A 7 -9.85 47.87 -53.43
CA VAL A 7 -8.71 48.68 -52.98
C VAL A 7 -9.14 50.09 -52.58
N SER A 8 -9.91 50.81 -53.43
CA SER A 8 -10.30 52.18 -53.08
C SER A 8 -11.21 52.23 -51.85
N LEU A 9 -12.10 51.24 -51.69
CA LEU A 9 -12.93 51.13 -50.48
C LEU A 9 -12.07 50.85 -49.24
N PHE A 10 -11.02 50.04 -49.37
CA PHE A 10 -10.10 49.78 -48.27
C PHE A 10 -9.27 51.01 -47.90
N GLU A 11 -8.74 51.74 -48.89
CA GLU A 11 -8.00 52.99 -48.66
C GLU A 11 -8.87 54.08 -48.01
N ASN A 12 -10.19 54.05 -48.27
CA ASN A 12 -11.17 54.92 -47.62
C ASN A 12 -11.62 54.44 -46.22
N GLY A 13 -11.01 53.37 -45.67
CA GLY A 13 -11.21 52.93 -44.29
C GLY A 13 -12.45 52.07 -44.02
N PHE A 14 -13.11 51.53 -45.05
CA PHE A 14 -14.26 50.66 -44.86
C PHE A 14 -13.86 49.31 -44.20
N PRO A 15 -14.68 48.76 -43.30
CA PRO A 15 -14.39 47.47 -42.67
C PRO A 15 -14.48 46.33 -43.70
N MET A 16 -13.64 45.30 -43.54
CA MET A 16 -13.52 44.19 -44.51
C MET A 16 -14.85 43.50 -44.86
N ARG A 17 -15.77 43.42 -43.90
CA ARG A 17 -17.08 42.81 -44.09
C ARG A 17 -17.94 43.61 -45.08
N GLU A 18 -17.97 44.93 -44.95
CA GLU A 18 -18.72 45.80 -45.86
C GLU A 18 -18.10 45.80 -47.26
N ILE A 19 -16.77 45.78 -47.36
CA ILE A 19 -16.10 45.67 -48.66
C ILE A 19 -16.46 44.33 -49.35
N SER A 20 -16.52 43.24 -48.58
CA SER A 20 -16.94 41.93 -49.08
C SER A 20 -18.36 41.93 -49.62
N GLU A 21 -19.28 42.58 -48.92
CA GLU A 21 -20.68 42.71 -49.34
C GLU A 21 -20.82 43.63 -50.58
N ILE A 22 -20.11 44.76 -50.62
CA ILE A 22 -20.17 45.73 -51.74
C ILE A 22 -19.52 45.18 -53.01
N CYS A 23 -18.43 44.42 -52.88
CA CYS A 23 -17.74 43.80 -54.01
C CYS A 23 -18.34 42.43 -54.36
N ASN A 24 -19.22 41.87 -53.53
CA ASN A 24 -19.76 40.51 -53.65
C ASN A 24 -18.68 39.43 -53.83
N VAL A 25 -17.56 39.58 -53.12
CA VAL A 25 -16.43 38.64 -53.12
C VAL A 25 -16.20 38.18 -51.67
N PRO A 26 -15.95 36.88 -51.41
CA PRO A 26 -15.71 36.40 -50.05
C PRO A 26 -14.56 37.13 -49.36
N GLN A 27 -14.78 37.54 -48.10
CA GLN A 27 -13.84 38.34 -47.31
C GLN A 27 -12.39 37.81 -47.34
N LYS A 28 -12.20 36.48 -47.28
CA LYS A 28 -10.87 35.85 -47.30
C LYS A 28 -10.11 36.08 -48.60
N GLU A 29 -10.82 36.16 -49.73
CA GLU A 29 -10.19 36.39 -51.04
C GLU A 29 -9.75 37.84 -51.18
N ILE A 30 -10.57 38.79 -50.71
CA ILE A 30 -10.21 40.21 -50.64
C ILE A 30 -9.00 40.41 -49.73
N GLU A 31 -8.98 39.79 -48.55
CA GLU A 31 -7.83 39.85 -47.63
C GLU A 31 -6.56 39.28 -48.24
N SER A 32 -6.64 38.13 -48.93
CA SER A 32 -5.51 37.51 -49.62
C SER A 32 -4.97 38.42 -50.73
N PHE A 33 -5.87 39.01 -51.52
CA PHE A 33 -5.53 39.96 -52.57
C PHE A 33 -4.83 41.21 -52.02
N LEU A 34 -5.40 41.86 -50.99
CA LEU A 34 -4.82 43.04 -50.35
C LEU A 34 -3.47 42.74 -49.69
N LYS A 35 -3.33 41.57 -49.03
CA LYS A 35 -2.05 41.12 -48.46
C LYS A 35 -0.97 40.94 -49.51
N LYS A 36 -1.32 40.38 -50.68
CA LYS A 36 -0.38 40.13 -51.78
C LYS A 36 0.09 41.42 -52.46
N HIS A 37 -0.80 42.40 -52.64
CA HIS A 37 -0.48 43.62 -53.39
C HIS A 37 0.04 44.79 -52.54
N TYR A 38 -0.33 44.89 -51.26
CA TYR A 38 0.00 46.07 -50.43
C TYR A 38 0.94 45.76 -49.25
N GLN A 39 1.49 44.54 -49.14
CA GLN A 39 2.37 44.14 -48.03
C GLN A 39 1.81 44.46 -46.63
N LEU A 40 0.48 44.42 -46.48
CA LEU A 40 -0.26 44.88 -45.28
C LEU A 40 -0.14 43.95 -44.06
N GLN A 41 0.95 43.21 -43.89
CA GLN A 41 1.15 42.32 -42.74
C GLN A 41 1.04 43.04 -41.39
N ARG A 42 1.34 44.35 -41.34
CA ARG A 42 1.24 45.15 -40.11
C ARG A 42 -0.16 45.65 -39.77
N TYR A 43 -1.02 45.93 -40.74
CA TYR A 43 -2.33 46.57 -40.49
C TYR A 43 -3.36 45.62 -39.86
N PHE A 44 -3.34 44.34 -40.23
CA PHE A 44 -4.24 43.32 -39.69
C PHE A 44 -3.88 42.88 -38.26
N ALA A 45 -2.65 43.11 -37.81
CA ALA A 45 -2.22 42.83 -36.43
C ALA A 45 -2.70 43.90 -35.43
N SER A 46 -2.94 45.13 -35.90
CA SER A 46 -3.38 46.26 -35.06
C SER A 46 -4.90 46.37 -34.88
N SER A 47 -5.72 45.83 -35.81
CA SER A 47 -7.18 45.90 -35.67
C SER A 47 -7.76 44.81 -34.75
N THR A 48 -7.10 43.66 -34.64
CA THR A 48 -7.43 42.60 -33.67
C THR A 48 -7.13 43.03 -32.24
N HIS A 49 -6.02 43.74 -32.03
CA HIS A 49 -5.62 44.25 -30.70
C HIS A 49 -6.64 45.21 -30.06
N ARG A 50 -7.32 46.05 -30.84
CA ARG A 50 -8.31 47.01 -30.29
C ARG A 50 -9.63 46.37 -29.86
N GLN A 51 -10.06 45.30 -30.53
CA GLN A 51 -11.28 44.58 -30.15
C GLN A 51 -11.06 43.65 -28.95
N ASP A 52 -9.85 43.10 -28.80
CA ASP A 52 -9.49 42.28 -27.65
C ASP A 52 -9.34 43.11 -26.36
N GLU A 53 -8.82 44.34 -26.43
CA GLU A 53 -8.70 45.25 -25.27
C GLU A 53 -10.06 45.70 -24.71
N GLU A 54 -11.04 46.01 -25.57
CA GLU A 54 -12.40 46.37 -25.13
C GLU A 54 -13.14 45.19 -24.50
N HIS A 55 -12.98 43.98 -25.04
CA HIS A 55 -13.56 42.77 -24.46
C HIS A 55 -12.90 42.33 -23.16
N GLU A 56 -11.59 42.57 -22.99
CA GLU A 56 -10.86 42.25 -21.77
C GLU A 56 -11.19 43.22 -20.63
N SER A 57 -11.35 44.51 -20.95
CA SER A 57 -11.82 45.55 -20.00
C SER A 57 -13.24 45.27 -19.48
N ALA A 58 -14.18 44.92 -20.36
CA ALA A 58 -15.55 44.56 -19.97
C ALA A 58 -15.60 43.27 -19.11
N ARG A 59 -14.74 42.29 -19.38
CA ARG A 59 -14.62 41.06 -18.57
C ARG A 59 -13.97 41.30 -17.21
N ALA A 60 -13.03 42.23 -17.11
CA ALA A 60 -12.41 42.60 -15.84
C ALA A 60 -13.41 43.31 -14.91
N SER A 61 -14.21 44.24 -15.44
CA SER A 61 -15.28 44.91 -14.70
C SER A 61 -16.32 43.92 -14.15
N SER A 62 -16.74 42.94 -14.97
CA SER A 62 -17.70 41.91 -14.56
C SER A 62 -17.20 40.99 -13.44
N LYS A 63 -15.90 40.70 -13.38
CA LYS A 63 -15.32 39.84 -12.34
C LYS A 63 -15.23 40.56 -10.98
N SER A 64 -14.93 41.86 -10.98
CA SER A 64 -14.89 42.68 -9.77
C SER A 64 -16.24 42.70 -9.06
N ASP A 65 -17.32 42.96 -9.81
CA ASP A 65 -18.68 43.01 -9.28
C ASP A 65 -19.13 41.67 -8.67
N ILE A 66 -18.69 40.55 -9.23
CA ILE A 66 -19.02 39.22 -8.72
C ILE A 66 -18.30 38.98 -7.38
N VAL A 67 -17.01 39.34 -7.28
CA VAL A 67 -16.24 39.17 -6.04
C VAL A 67 -16.84 40.03 -4.92
N GLU A 68 -17.23 41.27 -5.21
CA GLU A 68 -17.87 42.15 -4.24
C GLU A 68 -19.21 41.58 -3.75
N LYS A 69 -20.04 41.06 -4.66
CA LYS A 69 -21.30 40.37 -4.31
C LYS A 69 -21.07 39.14 -3.45
N ILE A 70 -20.00 38.37 -3.70
CA ILE A 70 -19.63 37.20 -2.91
C ILE A 70 -19.21 37.61 -1.49
N ASN A 71 -18.34 38.62 -1.35
CA ASN A 71 -17.90 39.11 -0.06
C ASN A 71 -19.06 39.68 0.76
N ARG A 72 -19.92 40.49 0.14
CA ARG A 72 -21.12 41.01 0.79
C ARG A 72 -22.06 39.88 1.26
N ALA A 73 -22.27 38.86 0.43
CA ALA A 73 -23.07 37.69 0.81
C ALA A 73 -22.45 36.92 1.98
N LYS A 74 -21.12 36.79 2.01
CA LYS A 74 -20.37 36.16 3.09
C LYS A 74 -20.53 36.93 4.41
N ASP A 75 -20.31 38.24 4.42
CA ASP A 75 -20.36 39.07 5.63
C ASP A 75 -21.77 39.06 6.25
N LEU A 76 -22.80 39.20 5.41
CA LEU A 76 -24.19 39.08 5.84
C LEU A 76 -24.51 37.69 6.37
N TYR A 77 -23.94 36.64 5.78
CA TYR A 77 -24.12 35.29 6.25
C TYR A 77 -23.42 35.04 7.60
N GLU A 78 -22.21 35.53 7.79
CA GLU A 78 -21.47 35.45 9.05
C GLU A 78 -22.16 36.23 10.18
N THR A 79 -22.89 37.29 9.84
CA THR A 79 -23.67 38.08 10.80
C THR A 79 -24.98 37.38 11.19
N HIS A 80 -25.76 36.92 10.20
CA HIS A 80 -27.13 36.45 10.43
C HIS A 80 -27.29 34.93 10.50
N TYR A 81 -26.28 34.16 10.09
CA TYR A 81 -26.28 32.68 10.04
C TYR A 81 -27.55 32.10 9.40
N SER A 82 -28.04 32.72 8.32
CA SER A 82 -29.26 32.31 7.63
C SER A 82 -29.25 32.78 6.17
N ILE A 83 -29.20 31.84 5.22
CA ILE A 83 -29.25 32.14 3.78
C ILE A 83 -30.55 32.89 3.40
N CYS A 84 -31.67 32.58 4.06
CA CYS A 84 -32.94 33.27 3.79
C CYS A 84 -32.86 34.75 4.17
N LYS A 85 -32.25 35.07 5.32
CA LYS A 85 -32.13 36.47 5.77
C LYS A 85 -31.18 37.26 4.87
N VAL A 86 -30.09 36.63 4.44
CA VAL A 86 -29.16 37.22 3.45
C VAL A 86 -29.87 37.49 2.13
N ALA A 87 -30.71 36.55 1.67
CA ALA A 87 -31.49 36.70 0.43
C ALA A 87 -32.46 37.88 0.50
N GLU A 88 -33.17 38.04 1.62
CA GLU A 88 -34.04 39.20 1.90
C GLU A 88 -33.24 40.51 1.87
N ILE A 89 -32.10 40.58 2.57
CA ILE A 89 -31.28 41.80 2.67
C ILE A 89 -30.65 42.18 1.32
N MET A 90 -30.19 41.20 0.55
CA MET A 90 -29.59 41.43 -0.77
C MET A 90 -30.62 41.56 -1.89
N ASN A 91 -31.92 41.40 -1.59
CA ASN A 91 -33.01 41.38 -2.55
C ASN A 91 -32.77 40.43 -3.75
N ILE A 92 -32.26 39.23 -3.47
CA ILE A 92 -32.03 38.18 -4.46
C ILE A 92 -32.61 36.85 -3.97
N THR A 93 -32.77 35.88 -4.86
CA THR A 93 -33.31 34.58 -4.47
C THR A 93 -32.35 33.81 -3.55
N ARG A 94 -32.92 33.01 -2.65
CA ARG A 94 -32.16 32.14 -1.75
C ARG A 94 -31.16 31.24 -2.49
N GLU A 95 -31.56 30.69 -3.64
CA GLU A 95 -30.66 29.85 -4.43
C GLU A 95 -29.52 30.67 -5.04
N ARG A 96 -29.76 31.93 -5.42
CA ARG A 96 -28.70 32.80 -5.92
C ARG A 96 -27.66 33.12 -4.85
N VAL A 97 -28.07 33.37 -3.61
CA VAL A 97 -27.14 33.49 -2.46
C VAL A 97 -26.34 32.21 -2.27
N ARG A 98 -26.98 31.03 -2.35
CA ARG A 98 -26.29 29.74 -2.24
C ARG A 98 -25.22 29.57 -3.31
N GLN A 99 -25.55 29.91 -4.56
CA GLN A 99 -24.60 29.87 -5.68
C GLN A 99 -23.42 30.80 -5.46
N LEU A 100 -23.65 32.05 -5.00
CA LEU A 100 -22.59 33.00 -4.68
C LEU A 100 -21.65 32.48 -3.60
N LEU A 101 -22.17 31.87 -2.53
CA LEU A 101 -21.36 31.32 -1.45
C LEU A 101 -20.56 30.09 -1.88
N VAL A 102 -21.14 29.21 -2.72
CA VAL A 102 -20.44 28.06 -3.32
C VAL A 102 -19.35 28.53 -4.28
N GLU A 103 -19.63 29.55 -5.09
CA GLU A 103 -18.66 30.14 -5.99
C GLU A 103 -17.53 30.83 -5.21
N GLY A 104 -17.85 31.52 -4.12
CA GLY A 104 -16.87 32.07 -3.20
C GLY A 104 -16.00 31.02 -2.53
N GLU A 105 -16.53 29.84 -2.22
CA GLU A 105 -15.75 28.72 -1.69
C GLU A 105 -14.79 28.16 -2.75
N ARG A 106 -15.26 28.03 -4.00
CA ARG A 106 -14.43 27.64 -5.15
C ARG A 106 -13.27 28.61 -5.38
N LEU A 107 -13.51 29.91 -5.19
CA LEU A 107 -12.51 30.97 -5.31
C LEU A 107 -11.65 31.16 -4.04
N GLY A 108 -11.91 30.39 -2.97
CA GLY A 108 -11.17 30.49 -1.70
C GLY A 108 -11.52 31.71 -0.83
N LEU A 109 -12.54 32.48 -1.21
CA LEU A 109 -13.05 33.66 -0.47
C LEU A 109 -13.90 33.26 0.74
N CYS A 110 -14.57 32.11 0.65
CA CYS A 110 -15.46 31.56 1.66
C CYS A 110 -14.94 30.22 2.19
N ARG A 111 -15.14 29.92 3.48
CA ARG A 111 -14.87 28.58 4.05
C ARG A 111 -16.11 27.99 4.72
N ASP A 112 -16.53 26.81 4.25
CA ASP A 112 -17.52 25.92 4.90
C ASP A 112 -18.93 26.52 5.15
N ILE A 113 -19.32 27.54 4.38
CA ILE A 113 -20.50 28.36 4.67
C ILE A 113 -21.84 27.59 4.51
N PRO A 114 -22.09 26.83 3.42
CA PRO A 114 -23.36 26.10 3.25
C PRO A 114 -23.57 24.97 4.27
N ILE A 115 -22.47 24.46 4.83
CA ILE A 115 -22.45 23.32 5.75
C ILE A 115 -22.82 23.78 7.17
N LYS A 116 -22.43 25.00 7.56
CA LYS A 116 -22.76 25.59 8.86
C LYS A 116 -24.26 25.80 9.03
N ASP A 117 -24.99 26.26 8.01
CA ASP A 117 -26.45 26.51 8.09
C ASP A 117 -27.25 25.25 8.46
N ARG A 118 -26.91 24.12 7.81
CA ARG A 118 -27.56 22.83 8.06
C ARG A 118 -27.25 22.32 9.47
N LYS A 119 -25.99 22.45 9.90
CA LYS A 119 -25.53 22.04 11.22
C LYS A 119 -26.17 22.86 12.35
N ILE A 120 -26.26 24.18 12.19
CA ILE A 120 -26.89 25.09 13.17
C ILE A 120 -28.40 24.81 13.24
N LYS A 121 -29.08 24.60 12.11
CA LYS A 121 -30.51 24.21 12.10
C LYS A 121 -30.76 22.91 12.83
N LEU A 122 -29.87 21.92 12.69
CA LEU A 122 -29.98 20.65 13.43
C LEU A 122 -29.84 20.87 14.94
N LEU A 123 -28.87 21.68 15.39
CA LEU A 123 -28.68 21.99 16.81
C LEU A 123 -29.87 22.74 17.41
N ARG A 124 -30.49 23.64 16.65
CA ARG A 124 -31.72 24.34 17.08
C ARG A 124 -32.93 23.41 17.15
N ARG A 125 -33.02 22.42 16.27
CA ARG A 125 -34.19 21.53 16.15
C ARG A 125 -34.22 20.41 17.18
N TYR A 126 -33.07 19.92 17.62
CA TYR A 126 -32.99 18.80 18.55
C TYR A 126 -32.16 19.18 19.77
N SER A 127 -32.78 19.19 20.94
CA SER A 127 -32.07 19.43 22.19
C SER A 127 -31.23 18.21 22.57
N LYS A 128 -30.22 18.41 23.42
CA LYS A 128 -29.44 17.32 24.01
C LYS A 128 -30.33 16.26 24.69
N LYS A 129 -31.40 16.69 25.36
CA LYS A 129 -32.34 15.81 26.08
C LYS A 129 -33.13 14.92 25.13
N ASP A 130 -33.63 15.47 24.03
CA ASP A 130 -34.42 14.72 23.03
C ASP A 130 -33.60 13.59 22.40
N ILE A 131 -32.34 13.90 22.09
CA ILE A 131 -31.41 12.93 21.50
C ILE A 131 -31.08 11.83 22.49
N ILE A 132 -30.82 12.16 23.76
CA ILE A 132 -30.58 11.16 24.80
C ILE A 132 -31.83 10.28 25.00
N ALA A 133 -33.03 10.87 25.05
CA ALA A 133 -34.28 10.13 25.20
C ALA A 133 -34.53 9.19 24.02
N SER A 134 -34.23 9.62 22.78
CA SER A 134 -34.33 8.76 21.61
C SER A 134 -33.30 7.63 21.63
N ILE A 135 -32.05 7.89 22.05
CA ILE A 135 -31.02 6.85 22.21
C ILE A 135 -31.39 5.85 23.31
N GLN A 136 -31.98 6.30 24.41
CA GLN A 136 -32.43 5.42 25.49
C GLN A 136 -33.58 4.50 25.04
N ARG A 137 -34.52 5.03 24.24
CA ARG A 137 -35.64 4.26 23.66
C ARG A 137 -35.19 3.34 22.52
N ASN A 138 -34.13 3.69 21.80
CA ASN A 138 -33.67 2.95 20.62
C ASN A 138 -32.23 2.46 20.74
N ILE A 139 -32.06 1.13 20.69
CA ILE A 139 -30.75 0.47 20.81
C ILE A 139 -29.79 0.81 19.65
N THR A 140 -30.31 1.15 18.45
CA THR A 140 -29.51 1.33 17.23
C THR A 140 -29.62 2.73 16.63
N GLN A 141 -28.53 3.20 16.02
CA GLN A 141 -28.44 4.51 15.36
C GLN A 141 -29.48 4.68 14.26
N GLU A 142 -29.76 3.63 13.50
CA GLU A 142 -30.77 3.67 12.45
C GLU A 142 -32.17 3.96 12.98
N LYS A 143 -32.54 3.39 14.14
CA LYS A 143 -33.84 3.64 14.76
C LYS A 143 -33.93 5.06 15.32
N VAL A 144 -32.88 5.55 15.96
CA VAL A 144 -32.77 6.97 16.39
C VAL A 144 -32.91 7.92 15.20
N CYS A 145 -32.21 7.62 14.09
CA CYS A 145 -32.27 8.43 12.87
C CYS A 145 -33.68 8.45 12.26
N ARG A 146 -34.36 7.30 12.23
CA ARG A 146 -35.76 7.22 11.73
C ARG A 146 -36.72 7.98 12.63
N GLU A 147 -36.62 7.82 13.95
CA GLU A 147 -37.47 8.54 14.91
C GLU A 147 -37.29 10.05 14.78
N LEU A 148 -36.04 10.52 14.77
CA LEU A 148 -35.74 11.94 14.68
C LEU A 148 -35.86 12.47 13.24
N ARG A 149 -36.11 11.62 12.23
CA ARG A 149 -36.12 11.98 10.80
C ARG A 149 -34.85 12.70 10.35
N ILE A 150 -33.69 12.25 10.82
CA ILE A 150 -32.37 12.79 10.48
C ILE A 150 -31.50 11.75 9.78
N THR A 151 -30.49 12.21 9.03
CA THR A 151 -29.52 11.31 8.42
C THR A 151 -28.53 10.76 9.46
N PRO A 152 -27.90 9.60 9.23
CA PRO A 152 -26.85 9.07 10.10
C PRO A 152 -25.72 10.07 10.37
N GLN A 153 -25.28 10.81 9.35
CA GLN A 153 -24.25 11.85 9.49
C GLN A 153 -24.72 12.99 10.42
N SER A 154 -25.98 13.40 10.32
CA SER A 154 -26.57 14.45 11.17
C SER A 154 -26.67 14.00 12.63
N SER A 155 -27.09 12.75 12.86
CA SER A 155 -27.11 12.17 14.21
C SER A 155 -25.71 12.14 14.82
N PHE A 156 -24.70 11.77 14.02
CA PHE A 156 -23.31 11.72 14.46
C PHE A 156 -22.79 13.11 14.85
N PHE A 157 -23.07 14.10 14.02
CA PHE A 157 -22.73 15.50 14.29
C PHE A 157 -23.36 15.98 15.61
N LEU A 158 -24.67 15.79 15.79
CA LEU A 158 -25.37 16.22 17.00
C LEU A 158 -24.81 15.55 18.25
N MET A 159 -24.55 14.25 18.18
CA MET A 159 -23.99 13.50 19.30
C MET A 159 -22.57 13.98 19.65
N SER A 160 -21.74 14.25 18.64
CA SER A 160 -20.41 14.84 18.82
C SER A 160 -20.48 16.23 19.46
N GLN A 161 -21.39 17.09 19.02
CA GLN A 161 -21.53 18.46 19.55
C GLN A 161 -22.01 18.47 21.01
N TYR A 162 -22.94 17.58 21.36
CA TYR A 162 -23.46 17.51 22.72
C TYR A 162 -22.60 16.69 23.70
N GLY A 163 -21.46 16.15 23.23
CA GLY A 163 -20.64 15.23 24.00
C GLY A 163 -21.40 13.95 24.37
N ILE A 164 -22.44 13.59 23.62
CA ILE A 164 -23.19 12.34 23.83
C ILE A 164 -22.37 11.23 23.19
N VAL A 165 -21.60 10.57 24.03
CA VAL A 165 -21.02 9.28 23.69
C VAL A 165 -22.22 8.32 23.61
N TRP A 166 -22.61 7.85 22.42
CA TRP A 166 -23.39 6.60 22.30
C TRP A 166 -22.73 5.65 23.29
N LYS A 167 -23.43 4.84 24.12
CA LYS A 167 -22.74 3.85 24.96
C LYS A 167 -21.84 3.00 24.06
N MET A 168 -20.62 3.47 23.85
CA MET A 168 -19.74 3.03 22.80
C MET A 168 -19.30 1.71 23.33
N ILE A 169 -19.25 0.71 22.45
CA ILE A 169 -18.68 -0.57 22.82
C ILE A 169 -17.35 -0.26 23.49
N ASN A 170 -17.27 -0.58 24.79
CA ASN A 170 -16.11 -0.27 25.60
C ASN A 170 -14.87 -0.77 24.85
N LYS A 171 -13.80 0.03 24.81
CA LYS A 171 -12.56 -0.33 24.10
C LYS A 171 -12.09 -1.75 24.44
N GLY A 172 -12.17 -2.15 25.71
CA GLY A 172 -11.87 -3.50 26.18
C GLY A 172 -12.79 -4.57 25.58
N ARG A 173 -14.11 -4.33 25.53
CA ARG A 173 -15.07 -5.26 24.90
C ARG A 173 -14.83 -5.40 23.40
N LEU A 174 -14.50 -4.29 22.71
CA LEU A 174 -14.14 -4.30 21.30
C LEU A 174 -12.86 -5.12 21.08
N ILE A 175 -11.79 -4.85 21.83
CA ILE A 175 -10.53 -5.58 21.74
C ILE A 175 -10.75 -7.08 22.03
N ALA A 176 -11.52 -7.43 23.07
CA ALA A 176 -11.83 -8.81 23.40
C ALA A 176 -12.63 -9.51 22.30
N SER A 177 -13.55 -8.80 21.62
CA SER A 177 -14.27 -9.33 20.46
C SER A 177 -13.31 -9.54 19.28
N ILE A 178 -12.41 -8.59 18.98
CA ILE A 178 -11.39 -8.72 17.93
C ILE A 178 -10.44 -9.90 18.21
N GLN A 179 -10.03 -10.07 19.46
CA GLN A 179 -9.17 -11.18 19.89
C GLN A 179 -9.83 -12.54 19.69
N ARG A 180 -11.15 -12.64 19.97
CA ARG A 180 -11.94 -13.86 19.75
C ARG A 180 -12.25 -14.09 18.27
N ASN A 181 -12.55 -13.01 17.54
CA ASN A 181 -13.03 -13.05 16.16
C ASN A 181 -12.04 -12.42 15.19
N TYR A 182 -11.38 -13.27 14.40
CA TYR A 182 -10.38 -12.83 13.43
C TYR A 182 -10.96 -11.99 12.27
N SER A 183 -12.23 -12.19 11.91
CA SER A 183 -12.88 -11.53 10.77
C SER A 183 -13.71 -10.34 11.23
N LYS A 184 -13.58 -9.20 10.54
CA LYS A 184 -14.42 -8.01 10.75
C LYS A 184 -15.91 -8.34 10.70
N LYS A 185 -16.34 -9.22 9.78
CA LYS A 185 -17.74 -9.66 9.67
C LYS A 185 -18.24 -10.36 10.95
N LYS A 186 -17.39 -11.19 11.58
CA LYS A 186 -17.75 -11.89 12.82
C LYS A 186 -17.79 -10.93 14.02
N VAL A 187 -16.84 -9.99 14.09
CA VAL A 187 -16.84 -8.92 15.10
C VAL A 187 -18.10 -8.05 14.98
N CYS A 188 -18.45 -7.64 13.76
CA CYS A 188 -19.70 -6.92 13.48
C CYS A 188 -20.93 -7.70 13.94
N LYS A 189 -21.01 -8.99 13.62
CA LYS A 189 -22.13 -9.86 14.02
C LYS A 189 -22.22 -10.02 15.54
N GLU A 190 -21.10 -10.24 16.22
CA GLU A 190 -21.04 -10.38 17.69
C GLU A 190 -21.47 -9.09 18.40
N LEU A 191 -20.97 -7.95 17.92
CA LEU A 191 -21.24 -6.65 18.51
C LEU A 191 -22.56 -6.02 18.01
N ARG A 192 -23.25 -6.66 17.06
CA ARG A 192 -24.46 -6.17 16.39
C ARG A 192 -24.28 -4.76 15.79
N ILE A 193 -23.14 -4.54 15.12
CA ILE A 193 -22.80 -3.26 14.47
C ILE A 193 -22.55 -3.43 12.98
N VAL A 194 -22.79 -2.38 12.21
CA VAL A 194 -22.46 -2.32 10.79
C VAL A 194 -20.94 -2.14 10.57
N PRO A 195 -20.37 -2.57 9.42
CA PRO A 195 -18.93 -2.48 9.16
C PRO A 195 -18.33 -1.07 9.21
N GLN A 196 -19.11 -0.05 8.79
CA GLN A 196 -18.70 1.35 8.83
C GLN A 196 -18.47 1.82 10.27
N SER A 197 -19.39 1.49 11.18
CA SER A 197 -19.27 1.79 12.60
C SER A 197 -18.08 1.08 13.23
N LEU A 198 -17.80 -0.17 12.85
CA LEU A 198 -16.60 -0.87 13.32
C LEU A 198 -15.31 -0.13 12.91
N ASN A 199 -15.19 0.30 11.65
CA ASN A 199 -14.03 1.06 11.19
C ASN A 199 -13.90 2.40 11.93
N TYR A 200 -15.01 3.09 12.16
CA TYR A 200 -15.04 4.31 12.97
C TYR A 200 -14.52 4.04 14.40
N LEU A 201 -15.02 2.99 15.07
CA LEU A 201 -14.58 2.63 16.42
C LEU A 201 -13.09 2.28 16.49
N ILE A 202 -12.58 1.56 15.48
CA ILE A 202 -11.16 1.23 15.38
C ILE A 202 -10.31 2.51 15.30
N ASN A 203 -10.69 3.44 14.41
CA ASN A 203 -9.98 4.71 14.22
C ASN A 203 -10.09 5.59 15.47
N PHE A 204 -11.29 5.71 16.03
CA PHE A 204 -11.57 6.52 17.22
C PHE A 204 -10.74 6.08 18.42
N TYR A 205 -10.63 4.77 18.66
CA TYR A 205 -9.84 4.25 19.79
C TYR A 205 -8.34 4.10 19.51
N GLY A 206 -7.89 4.45 18.30
CA GLY A 206 -6.50 4.25 17.86
C GLY A 206 -6.09 2.78 17.88
N ILE A 207 -6.98 1.86 17.53
CA ILE A 207 -6.69 0.42 17.57
C ILE A 207 -5.99 0.01 16.28
N ASP A 208 -4.75 -0.45 16.38
CA ASP A 208 -4.10 -1.12 15.26
C ASP A 208 -4.63 -2.55 15.11
N TRP A 209 -5.59 -2.70 14.19
CA TRP A 209 -6.17 -4.00 13.83
C TRP A 209 -5.11 -5.02 13.39
N ARG A 210 -4.08 -4.58 12.65
CA ARG A 210 -3.03 -5.48 12.14
C ARG A 210 -2.15 -5.98 13.26
N LEU A 211 -1.84 -5.12 14.24
CA LEU A 211 -1.06 -5.49 15.42
C LEU A 211 -1.78 -6.57 16.25
N ILE A 212 -3.07 -6.37 16.55
CA ILE A 212 -3.88 -7.35 17.30
C ILE A 212 -3.95 -8.68 16.52
N GLN A 213 -4.23 -8.63 15.22
CA GLN A 213 -4.23 -9.84 14.39
C GLN A 213 -2.86 -10.54 14.37
N GLY A 214 -1.77 -9.77 14.33
CA GLY A 214 -0.41 -10.27 14.46
C GLY A 214 -0.22 -11.06 15.75
N GLY A 215 -0.68 -10.50 16.89
CA GLY A 215 -0.67 -11.18 18.19
C GLY A 215 -1.43 -12.51 18.19
N ILE A 216 -2.67 -12.53 17.65
CA ILE A 216 -3.48 -13.75 17.56
C ILE A 216 -2.81 -14.81 16.67
N ARG A 217 -2.27 -14.42 15.51
CA ARG A 217 -1.55 -15.33 14.61
C ARG A 217 -0.32 -15.92 15.29
N LYS A 218 0.46 -15.07 16.00
CA LYS A 218 1.61 -15.49 16.80
C LYS A 218 1.18 -16.50 17.88
N GLY A 219 0.12 -16.21 18.64
CA GLY A 219 -0.42 -17.12 19.65
C GLY A 219 -0.86 -18.48 19.08
N LYS A 220 -1.60 -18.50 17.96
CA LYS A 220 -1.99 -19.75 17.28
C LYS A 220 -0.79 -20.54 16.78
N CYS A 221 0.22 -19.85 16.22
CA CYS A 221 1.45 -20.46 15.75
C CYS A 221 2.23 -21.11 16.91
N LEU A 222 2.37 -20.38 18.03
CA LEU A 222 3.02 -20.86 19.24
C LEU A 222 2.27 -22.06 19.86
N GLY A 223 0.94 -22.01 19.90
CA GLY A 223 0.11 -23.13 20.37
C GLY A 223 0.30 -24.39 19.51
N LYS A 224 0.36 -24.26 18.17
CA LYS A 224 0.69 -25.39 17.28
C LYS A 224 2.11 -25.92 17.55
N TYR A 225 3.07 -25.03 17.76
CA TYR A 225 4.44 -25.41 18.10
C TYR A 225 4.52 -26.25 19.37
N TYR A 226 3.90 -25.79 20.47
CA TYR A 226 3.93 -26.53 21.73
C TYR A 226 3.19 -27.88 21.67
N ARG A 227 2.17 -28.03 20.83
CA ARG A 227 1.57 -29.36 20.58
C ARG A 227 2.57 -30.34 19.97
N ILE A 228 3.43 -29.87 19.05
CA ILE A 228 4.52 -30.69 18.49
C ILE A 228 5.57 -31.00 19.55
N VAL A 229 5.96 -30.01 20.37
CA VAL A 229 6.88 -30.23 21.49
C VAL A 229 6.34 -31.30 22.44
N LYS A 230 5.06 -31.21 22.82
CA LYS A 230 4.39 -32.19 23.69
C LYS A 230 4.42 -33.60 23.08
N LYS A 231 4.19 -33.72 21.76
CA LYS A 231 4.23 -35.00 21.05
C LYS A 231 5.65 -35.59 20.96
N LEU A 232 6.66 -34.75 20.72
CA LEU A 232 8.05 -35.19 20.55
C LEU A 232 8.81 -35.33 21.88
N LYS A 233 8.28 -34.79 22.98
CA LYS A 233 8.98 -34.62 24.27
C LYS A 233 10.30 -33.83 24.17
N ARG A 234 10.51 -33.09 23.07
CA ARG A 234 11.66 -32.21 22.82
C ARG A 234 11.30 -31.11 21.82
N HIS A 235 12.13 -30.07 21.73
CA HIS A 235 11.96 -29.03 20.72
C HIS A 235 12.23 -29.58 19.30
N PRO A 236 11.34 -29.31 18.33
CA PRO A 236 11.53 -29.78 16.97
C PRO A 236 12.69 -29.06 16.26
N HIS A 237 13.38 -29.81 15.40
CA HIS A 237 14.33 -29.29 14.42
C HIS A 237 13.61 -28.53 13.29
N SER A 238 14.36 -27.75 12.52
CA SER A 238 13.87 -27.10 11.30
C SER A 238 13.17 -28.09 10.39
N ASP A 239 13.79 -29.25 10.19
CA ASP A 239 13.35 -30.25 9.22
C ASP A 239 12.05 -30.94 9.66
N GLU A 240 11.79 -31.01 10.96
CA GLU A 240 10.52 -31.53 11.51
C GLU A 240 9.38 -30.51 11.41
N LEU A 241 9.72 -29.23 11.24
CA LEU A 241 8.76 -28.15 11.01
C LEU A 241 8.44 -27.96 9.52
N ILE A 242 9.34 -28.39 8.63
CA ILE A 242 9.25 -28.30 7.17
C ILE A 242 8.58 -29.58 6.64
N GLY A 243 7.27 -29.54 6.38
CA GLY A 243 6.57 -30.76 5.94
C GLY A 243 5.39 -30.59 5.00
N LYS A 244 4.72 -29.42 4.95
CA LYS A 244 3.57 -29.17 4.06
C LYS A 244 3.45 -27.67 3.71
N PRO A 245 2.86 -27.28 2.57
CA PRO A 245 2.45 -25.89 2.34
C PRO A 245 1.49 -25.44 3.45
N GLY A 246 1.72 -24.24 4.01
CA GLY A 246 1.07 -23.82 5.25
C GLY A 246 1.69 -24.42 6.53
N SER A 247 2.91 -24.97 6.42
CA SER A 247 3.63 -25.51 7.57
C SER A 247 3.78 -24.50 8.70
N LEU A 248 3.93 -25.06 9.90
CA LEU A 248 4.29 -24.27 11.08
C LEU A 248 5.58 -23.47 10.84
N TYR A 249 6.55 -24.03 10.09
CA TYR A 249 7.77 -23.33 9.72
C TYR A 249 7.47 -22.02 8.95
N SER A 250 6.69 -22.08 7.87
CA SER A 250 6.32 -20.88 7.10
C SER A 250 5.57 -19.85 7.95
N SER A 251 4.74 -20.31 8.89
CA SER A 251 4.04 -19.44 9.84
C SER A 251 5.00 -18.76 10.82
N ILE A 252 6.04 -19.47 11.27
CA ILE A 252 7.09 -18.91 12.12
C ILE A 252 7.87 -17.84 11.35
N ILE A 253 8.34 -18.15 10.14
CA ILE A 253 9.09 -17.21 9.30
C ILE A 253 8.26 -15.95 9.01
N ARG A 254 6.98 -16.09 8.66
CA ARG A 254 6.12 -14.94 8.39
C ARG A 254 5.93 -14.01 9.59
N ASN A 255 5.86 -14.55 10.81
CA ASN A 255 5.52 -13.77 12.01
C ASN A 255 6.75 -13.28 12.79
N TRP A 256 7.92 -13.91 12.62
CA TRP A 256 9.15 -13.58 13.36
C TRP A 256 10.40 -13.40 12.46
N GLY A 257 10.27 -13.51 11.14
CA GLY A 257 11.36 -13.38 10.17
C GLY A 257 12.28 -14.60 10.08
N SER A 258 12.66 -15.18 11.22
CA SER A 258 13.49 -16.38 11.26
C SER A 258 13.13 -17.32 12.42
N LEU A 259 13.47 -18.61 12.27
CA LEU A 259 13.31 -19.58 13.35
C LEU A 259 14.19 -19.24 14.56
N ALA A 260 15.36 -18.63 14.33
CA ALA A 260 16.26 -18.18 15.39
C ALA A 260 15.63 -17.03 16.21
N ALA A 261 15.06 -16.02 15.54
CA ALA A 261 14.37 -14.92 16.20
C ALA A 261 13.15 -15.42 17.00
N PHE A 262 12.35 -16.33 16.43
CA PHE A 262 11.26 -16.99 17.14
C PHE A 262 11.75 -17.68 18.42
N ARG A 263 12.85 -18.45 18.34
CA ARG A 263 13.41 -19.14 19.52
C ARG A 263 13.92 -18.15 20.57
N LYS A 264 14.64 -17.10 20.16
CA LYS A 264 15.18 -16.07 21.05
C LYS A 264 14.06 -15.36 21.81
N ILE A 265 13.04 -14.87 21.10
CA ILE A 265 11.91 -14.12 21.69
C ILE A 265 11.10 -15.00 22.67
N ASN A 266 10.91 -16.28 22.35
CA ASN A 266 10.14 -17.20 23.19
C ASN A 266 11.00 -17.99 24.20
N LYS A 267 12.28 -17.64 24.37
CA LYS A 267 13.24 -18.32 25.28
C LYS A 267 13.34 -19.84 25.05
N ILE A 268 13.26 -20.28 23.79
CA ILE A 268 13.35 -21.69 23.41
C ILE A 268 14.80 -22.08 23.12
N LYS A 269 15.33 -23.09 23.82
CA LYS A 269 16.68 -23.61 23.55
C LYS A 269 16.75 -24.28 22.18
N LYS A 270 17.86 -24.08 21.45
CA LYS A 270 18.11 -24.76 20.17
C LYS A 270 18.25 -26.27 20.47
N PRO A 271 17.52 -27.15 19.75
CA PRO A 271 17.67 -28.58 19.97
C PRO A 271 19.08 -29.03 19.56
N PRO A 272 19.66 -30.01 20.27
CA PRO A 272 21.00 -30.54 19.97
C PRO A 272 21.02 -31.09 18.55
N PRO A 273 22.11 -30.91 17.78
CA PRO A 273 22.19 -31.37 16.40
C PRO A 273 21.80 -32.85 16.30
N ARG A 274 20.95 -33.19 15.33
CA ARG A 274 20.61 -34.60 15.08
C ARG A 274 21.89 -35.31 14.65
N TYR A 275 22.26 -36.36 15.38
CA TYR A 275 23.37 -37.28 15.04
C TYR A 275 23.28 -37.89 13.62
N ASN A 276 22.16 -37.72 12.90
CA ASN A 276 22.01 -38.14 11.51
C ASN A 276 22.93 -37.38 10.52
N HIS A 277 23.47 -36.21 10.87
CA HIS A 277 24.52 -35.56 10.05
C HIS A 277 25.87 -36.30 10.09
N CYS A 278 26.08 -37.19 11.07
CA CYS A 278 27.25 -38.07 11.09
C CYS A 278 27.11 -39.26 10.14
N ARG A 279 25.91 -39.63 9.68
CA ARG A 279 25.77 -40.81 8.79
C ARG A 279 26.51 -40.65 7.45
N PRO A 280 26.42 -39.51 6.73
CA PRO A 280 27.24 -39.28 5.54
C PRO A 280 28.75 -39.30 5.83
N ILE A 281 29.17 -38.72 6.96
CA ILE A 281 30.58 -38.67 7.38
C ILE A 281 31.07 -40.08 7.70
N LEU A 282 30.36 -40.86 8.52
CA LEU A 282 30.67 -42.24 8.84
C LEU A 282 30.70 -43.14 7.59
N ARG A 283 29.76 -42.96 6.65
CA ARG A 283 29.79 -43.66 5.35
C ARG A 283 31.01 -43.28 4.53
N LYS A 284 31.42 -42.00 4.56
CA LYS A 284 32.62 -41.51 3.88
C LYS A 284 33.89 -42.09 4.52
N VAL A 285 33.99 -42.08 5.85
CA VAL A 285 35.10 -42.68 6.62
C VAL A 285 35.23 -44.17 6.32
N LYS A 286 34.12 -44.93 6.34
CA LYS A 286 34.13 -46.35 5.97
C LYS A 286 34.63 -46.59 4.55
N LYS A 287 34.25 -45.74 3.58
CA LYS A 287 34.75 -45.83 2.19
C LYS A 287 36.25 -45.50 2.11
N ILE A 288 36.73 -44.51 2.85
CA ILE A 288 38.15 -44.14 2.87
C ILE A 288 38.98 -45.27 3.50
N ASN A 289 38.52 -45.86 4.62
CA ASN A 289 39.18 -47.01 5.24
C ASN A 289 39.26 -48.19 4.27
N ARG A 290 38.15 -48.52 3.57
CA ARG A 290 38.16 -49.58 2.55
C ARG A 290 39.19 -49.33 1.45
N VAL A 291 39.39 -48.07 1.02
CA VAL A 291 40.43 -47.71 0.05
C VAL A 291 41.83 -47.91 0.65
N LYS A 292 42.05 -47.48 1.90
CA LYS A 292 43.31 -47.70 2.64
C LYS A 292 43.65 -49.18 2.71
N ASP A 293 42.68 -50.02 3.07
CA ASP A 293 42.86 -51.47 3.22
C ASP A 293 43.19 -52.17 1.89
N ILE A 294 42.59 -51.72 0.79
CA ILE A 294 42.88 -52.24 -0.55
C ILE A 294 44.33 -51.91 -0.96
N VAL A 295 44.79 -50.68 -0.72
CA VAL A 295 46.18 -50.28 -1.01
C VAL A 295 47.16 -51.03 -0.10
N LEU A 296 46.79 -51.27 1.17
CA LEU A 296 47.59 -52.07 2.10
C LEU A 296 47.75 -53.52 1.65
N LYS A 297 46.64 -54.15 1.24
CA LYS A 297 46.62 -55.57 0.86
C LYS A 297 47.32 -55.85 -0.47
N HIS A 298 47.17 -54.96 -1.45
CA HIS A 298 47.65 -55.20 -2.82
C HIS A 298 48.97 -54.47 -3.15
N GLY A 299 49.51 -53.66 -2.25
CA GLY A 299 50.78 -52.97 -2.44
C GLY A 299 50.71 -51.88 -3.51
N LEU A 300 51.49 -52.03 -4.59
CA LEU A 300 51.65 -51.02 -5.64
C LEU A 300 50.51 -51.11 -6.68
N VAL A 301 49.40 -50.40 -6.43
CA VAL A 301 48.16 -50.48 -7.24
C VAL A 301 47.80 -49.21 -7.99
N ASP A 302 47.27 -49.33 -9.20
CA ASP A 302 46.75 -48.23 -10.00
C ASP A 302 45.30 -47.87 -9.61
N MET A 303 44.88 -46.65 -9.97
CA MET A 303 43.55 -46.14 -9.61
C MET A 303 42.40 -46.96 -10.18
N SER A 304 42.55 -47.51 -11.38
CA SER A 304 41.50 -48.31 -12.04
C SER A 304 41.27 -49.63 -11.30
N THR A 305 42.34 -50.29 -10.86
CA THR A 305 42.24 -51.49 -10.03
C THR A 305 41.59 -51.20 -8.68
N ILE A 306 41.96 -50.10 -8.01
CA ILE A 306 41.32 -49.71 -6.74
C ILE A 306 39.83 -49.42 -6.95
N ALA A 307 39.46 -48.73 -8.04
CA ALA A 307 38.06 -48.44 -8.36
C ALA A 307 37.24 -49.72 -8.58
N ARG A 308 37.80 -50.69 -9.33
CA ARG A 308 37.19 -52.00 -9.60
C ARG A 308 36.96 -52.80 -8.31
N ILE A 309 37.95 -52.87 -7.42
CA ILE A 309 37.87 -53.65 -6.17
C ILE A 309 36.97 -52.97 -5.13
N SER A 310 37.08 -51.64 -5.00
CA SER A 310 36.30 -50.88 -4.01
C SER A 310 34.84 -50.66 -4.43
N LYS A 311 34.53 -50.81 -5.73
CA LYS A 311 33.25 -50.41 -6.35
C LYS A 311 32.91 -48.93 -6.12
N ILE A 312 33.94 -48.07 -6.08
CA ILE A 312 33.81 -46.62 -5.89
C ILE A 312 34.07 -45.91 -7.23
N LYS A 313 33.25 -44.92 -7.57
CA LYS A 313 33.46 -44.06 -8.76
C LYS A 313 34.83 -43.37 -8.70
N GLN A 314 35.54 -43.33 -9.83
CA GLN A 314 36.91 -42.77 -9.91
C GLN A 314 37.01 -41.33 -9.35
N GLN A 315 36.03 -40.47 -9.59
CA GLN A 315 36.00 -39.10 -9.07
C GLN A 315 36.02 -39.05 -7.54
N SER A 316 35.18 -39.85 -6.86
CA SER A 316 35.18 -39.93 -5.40
C SER A 316 36.47 -40.57 -4.88
N LEU A 317 36.97 -41.58 -5.59
CA LEU A 317 38.21 -42.26 -5.24
C LEU A 317 39.41 -41.31 -5.27
N TYR A 318 39.49 -40.43 -6.28
CA TYR A 318 40.53 -39.40 -6.36
C TYR A 318 40.53 -38.50 -5.12
N GLN A 319 39.36 -38.07 -4.65
CA GLN A 319 39.24 -37.27 -3.43
C GLN A 319 39.73 -38.04 -2.19
N TYR A 320 39.40 -39.33 -2.08
CA TYR A 320 39.84 -40.18 -0.96
C TYR A 320 41.34 -40.43 -0.98
N LEU A 321 41.93 -40.74 -2.14
CA LEU A 321 43.37 -40.93 -2.30
C LEU A 321 44.14 -39.63 -2.03
N THR A 322 43.61 -38.48 -2.48
CA THR A 322 44.20 -37.17 -2.17
C THR A 322 44.21 -36.90 -0.66
N LEU A 323 43.12 -37.23 0.03
CA LEU A 323 43.02 -37.09 1.48
C LEU A 323 43.99 -38.03 2.21
N LEU A 324 44.02 -39.32 1.85
CA LEU A 324 44.97 -40.29 2.42
C LEU A 324 46.43 -39.89 2.19
N ARG A 325 46.74 -39.27 1.05
CA ARG A 325 48.07 -38.74 0.74
C ARG A 325 48.42 -37.52 1.60
N LYS A 326 47.49 -36.57 1.76
CA LYS A 326 47.68 -35.40 2.62
C LYS A 326 47.92 -35.81 4.08
N LEU A 327 47.26 -36.88 4.52
CA LEU A 327 47.46 -37.47 5.86
C LEU A 327 48.73 -38.34 5.95
N GLY A 328 49.48 -38.51 4.86
CA GLY A 328 50.74 -39.26 4.86
C GLY A 328 50.61 -40.79 4.91
N PHE A 329 49.40 -41.35 4.75
CA PHE A 329 49.20 -42.79 4.75
C PHE A 329 49.69 -43.44 3.45
N ILE A 330 49.47 -42.78 2.32
CA ILE A 330 49.83 -43.30 1.00
C ILE A 330 50.70 -42.33 0.21
N GLY A 331 51.59 -42.90 -0.60
CA GLY A 331 52.41 -42.24 -1.61
C GLY A 331 52.02 -42.70 -3.01
N PHE A 332 52.67 -42.12 -4.01
CA PHE A 332 52.53 -42.59 -5.39
C PHE A 332 53.89 -42.59 -6.10
N THR A 333 54.01 -43.43 -7.12
CA THR A 333 55.14 -43.46 -8.06
C THR A 333 54.62 -43.37 -9.49
N GLY A 334 55.47 -42.88 -10.40
CA GLY A 334 55.17 -42.77 -11.83
C GLY A 334 54.56 -41.43 -12.28
N SER A 335 54.48 -41.27 -13.60
CA SER A 335 53.92 -40.08 -14.26
C SER A 335 52.40 -39.99 -14.08
N ARG A 336 51.81 -38.82 -14.37
CA ARG A 336 50.39 -38.52 -14.11
C ARG A 336 49.41 -39.57 -14.66
N GLN A 337 49.71 -40.18 -15.80
CA GLN A 337 48.87 -41.21 -16.43
C GLN A 337 49.13 -42.63 -15.92
N LYS A 338 50.30 -42.90 -15.35
CA LYS A 338 50.72 -44.23 -14.86
C LYS A 338 50.95 -44.23 -13.35
N ARG A 339 50.21 -43.40 -12.60
CA ARG A 339 50.36 -43.30 -11.14
C ARG A 339 49.93 -44.60 -10.47
N LYS A 340 50.85 -45.20 -9.72
CA LYS A 340 50.57 -46.30 -8.80
C LYS A 340 50.72 -45.82 -7.36
N TYR A 341 49.85 -46.28 -6.48
CA TYR A 341 49.82 -45.89 -5.08
C TYR A 341 50.44 -46.97 -4.21
N LYS A 342 51.17 -46.57 -3.16
CA LYS A 342 51.75 -47.46 -2.14
C LYS A 342 51.61 -46.86 -0.75
N ILE A 343 51.72 -47.67 0.29
CA ILE A 343 51.73 -47.18 1.67
C ILE A 343 53.09 -46.56 2.02
N ILE A 344 53.07 -45.42 2.71
CA ILE A 344 54.26 -44.77 3.25
C ILE A 344 54.39 -45.07 4.75
N LYS A 345 53.29 -44.99 5.52
CA LYS A 345 53.28 -45.24 6.97
C LYS A 345 52.29 -46.33 7.34
N LYS A 346 52.75 -47.36 8.06
CA LYS A 346 51.91 -48.35 8.75
C LYS A 346 51.47 -47.84 10.13
N ASN A 347 51.07 -46.57 10.25
CA ASN A 347 50.58 -46.07 11.53
C ASN A 347 49.12 -46.50 11.73
N ASP A 348 48.84 -47.03 12.92
CA ASP A 348 47.52 -47.51 13.38
C ASP A 348 46.54 -46.39 13.76
N VAL A 349 46.88 -45.13 13.46
CA VAL A 349 46.00 -43.99 13.72
C VAL A 349 44.67 -44.18 12.97
N SER A 350 43.61 -44.37 13.75
CA SER A 350 42.25 -44.54 13.26
C SER A 350 41.79 -43.22 12.64
N LEU A 351 41.29 -43.27 11.40
CA LEU A 351 40.72 -42.08 10.74
C LEU A 351 39.54 -41.46 11.51
N GLY A 352 39.00 -42.15 12.52
CA GLY A 352 37.96 -41.62 13.40
C GLY A 352 38.39 -40.43 14.26
N GLU A 353 39.69 -40.30 14.55
CA GLU A 353 40.22 -39.22 15.41
C GLU A 353 40.45 -37.91 14.65
N LEU A 354 40.50 -37.96 13.32
CA LEU A 354 40.81 -36.81 12.45
C LEU A 354 39.58 -36.00 12.04
N PHE A 355 38.37 -36.46 12.40
CA PHE A 355 37.15 -35.70 12.21
C PHE A 355 36.65 -35.25 13.58
N PRO A 356 36.79 -33.96 13.95
CA PRO A 356 36.26 -33.47 15.23
C PRO A 356 34.75 -33.73 15.27
N GLN A 357 34.30 -34.32 16.38
CA GLN A 357 32.90 -34.71 16.63
C GLN A 357 31.95 -33.52 16.70
#